data_AF-G1K0S2-F1
#
_entry.id   AF-G1K0S2-F1
#
_cell.length_a   1.000
_cell.length_b   1.000
_cell.length_c   1.000
_cell.angle_alpha   90.00
_cell.angle_beta   90.00
_cell.angle_gamma   90.00
#
_symmetry.space_group_name_H-M   'P 1'
#
loop_
_entity.id
_entity.type
_entity.pdbx_description
1 polymer ?
#
loop_
_entity_poly.entity_id
_entity_poly.type
_entity_poly.pdbx_seq_one_letter_code
_entity_poly.pdbx_strand_id
1 'polypeptide(L)' 'RRYKIPEDVNKAALVSNLSSDGVLTLKAPKLALPDKAGREVPIVQTSAPAIKKKTEKEKKADKMEE' A
#
# COMPACT_ATOMS: atom_id res chain seq x y z
N ARG A 1 0.87 29.60 11.47
CA ARG A 1 0.87 28.35 10.66
C ARG A 1 0.45 27.20 11.58
N ARG A 2 -0.34 26.22 11.12
CA ARG A 2 -0.77 25.06 11.92
C ARG A 2 -0.48 23.79 11.13
N TYR A 3 0.15 22.80 11.76
CA TYR A 3 0.53 21.54 11.13
C TYR A 3 -0.05 20.37 11.92
N LYS A 4 -0.58 19.37 11.21
CA LYS A 4 -1.05 18.13 11.82
C LYS A 4 0.15 17.22 12.04
N ILE A 5 0.41 16.86 13.30
CA ILE A 5 1.50 15.95 13.66
C ILE A 5 0.96 14.50 13.58
N PRO A 6 1.71 13.57 12.97
CA PRO A 6 1.35 12.15 12.94
C PRO A 6 1.20 11.55 14.35
N GLU A 7 0.44 10.47 14.47
CA GLU A 7 0.23 9.75 15.73
C GLU A 7 1.47 8.97 16.17
N ASP A 8 2.31 8.59 15.20
CA ASP A 8 3.53 7.81 15.41
C ASP A 8 4.69 8.62 16.02
N VAL A 9 4.45 9.87 16.43
CA VAL A 9 5.45 10.80 16.92
C VAL A 9 5.18 11.15 18.38
N ASN A 10 6.21 11.10 19.21
CA ASN A 10 6.08 11.46 20.61
C ASN A 10 5.95 12.99 20.77
N LYS A 11 4.72 13.46 21.02
CA LYS A 11 4.40 14.88 21.16
C LYS A 11 5.07 15.54 22.38
N ALA A 12 5.36 14.77 23.43
CA ALA A 12 5.97 15.29 24.65
C ALA A 12 7.46 15.62 24.45
N ALA A 13 8.13 14.94 23.52
CA ALA A 13 9.55 15.11 23.22
C ALA A 13 9.80 16.00 21.99
N LEU A 14 8.87 16.90 21.67
CA LEU A 14 9.00 17.84 20.54
C LEU A 14 9.95 19.00 20.91
N VAL A 15 10.96 19.24 20.08
CA VAL A 15 11.96 20.29 20.26
C VAL A 15 11.97 21.23 19.06
N SER A 16 12.02 22.53 19.33
CA SER A 16 12.13 23.58 18.32
C SER A 16 13.54 24.17 18.27
N ASN A 17 14.06 24.42 17.07
CA ASN A 17 15.28 25.19 16.85
C ASN A 17 15.01 26.27 15.80
N LEU A 18 15.34 27.52 16.11
CA LEU A 18 15.23 28.65 15.19
C LEU A 18 16.64 29.04 14.75
N SER A 19 16.94 28.89 13.47
CA SER A 19 18.21 29.34 12.91
C SER A 19 18.22 30.85 12.69
N SER A 20 19.42 31.42 12.62
CA SER A 20 19.65 32.87 12.49
C SER A 20 19.10 33.46 11.18
N ASP A 21 18.87 32.63 10.18
CA ASP A 21 18.22 32.96 8.91
C ASP A 21 16.68 32.98 8.99
N GLY A 22 16.11 32.70 10.17
CA GLY A 22 14.67 32.74 10.43
C GLY A 22 13.92 31.44 10.14
N VAL A 23 14.61 30.31 9.95
CA VAL A 23 13.97 29.01 9.71
C VAL A 23 13.69 28.27 11.02
N LEU A 24 12.41 28.06 11.34
CA LEU A 24 11.98 27.26 12.49
C LEU A 24 11.93 25.77 12.12
N THR A 25 12.78 24.97 12.77
CA THR A 25 12.82 23.52 12.64
C THR A 25 12.19 22.85 13.86
N LEU A 26 11.21 21.97 13.65
CA LEU A 26 10.58 21.17 14.69
C LEU A 26 11.02 19.70 14.55
N LYS A 27 11.62 19.12 15.60
CA LYS A 27 12.11 17.74 15.63
C LYS A 27 11.45 16.97 16.77
N ALA A 28 11.06 15.72 16.52
CA ALA A 28 10.55 14.82 17.55
C ALA A 28 10.95 13.37 17.24
N PRO A 29 11.23 12.55 18.26
CA PRO A 29 11.50 11.13 18.08
C PRO A 29 10.22 10.39 17.68
N LYS A 30 10.38 9.36 16.83
CA LYS A 30 9.29 8.43 16.52
C LYS A 30 9.03 7.53 17.73
N LEU A 31 7.75 7.21 17.95
CA LEU A 31 7.38 6.17 18.89
C LEU A 31 7.88 4.83 18.33
N ALA A 32 8.48 4.01 19.20
CA ALA A 32 8.84 2.64 18.87
C ALA A 32 7.56 1.80 18.78
N LEU A 33 6.81 2.00 17.70
CA LEU A 33 5.68 1.14 17.37
C LEU A 33 6.25 -0.21 16.94
N PRO A 34 5.68 -1.33 17.39
CA PRO A 34 6.08 -2.63 16.89
C PRO A 34 5.95 -2.62 15.38
N ASP A 35 6.99 -3.08 14.67
CA ASP A 35 6.94 -3.26 13.23
C ASP A 35 5.65 -4.01 12.90
N LYS A 36 4.85 -3.46 11.99
CA LYS A 36 3.61 -4.13 11.56
C LYS A 36 4.00 -5.54 11.17
N ALA A 37 3.54 -6.52 11.95
CA ALA A 37 3.84 -7.91 11.70
C ALA A 37 3.55 -8.19 10.23
N GLY A 38 4.61 -8.49 9.47
CA GLY A 38 4.48 -8.75 8.05
C GLY A 38 3.46 -9.86 7.86
N ARG A 39 2.50 -9.66 6.97
CA ARG A 39 1.57 -10.73 6.61
C ARG A 39 2.26 -11.62 5.58
N GLU A 40 2.47 -12.89 5.91
CA GLU A 40 2.90 -13.87 4.92
C GLU A 40 1.78 -14.02 3.87
N VAL A 41 2.08 -13.65 2.63
CA VAL A 41 1.18 -13.84 1.49
C VAL A 41 1.67 -15.09 0.75
N PRO A 42 0.94 -16.22 0.80
CA PRO A 42 1.36 -17.43 0.11
C PRO A 42 1.26 -17.24 -1.41
N ILE A 43 2.36 -17.51 -2.10
CA ILE A 43 2.41 -17.49 -3.56
C ILE A 43 2.02 -18.89 -4.05
N VAL A 44 0.83 -19.03 -4.60
CA VAL A 44 0.41 -20.27 -5.27
C VAL A 44 0.83 -20.19 -6.73
N GLN A 45 1.80 -21.01 -7.13
CA GLN A 45 2.17 -21.17 -8.53
C GLN A 45 1.09 -21.97 -9.26
N THR A 46 0.13 -21.25 -9.86
CA THR A 46 -0.74 -21.82 -10.89
C THR A 46 0.08 -22.01 -12.16
N SER A 47 0.66 -23.19 -12.36
CA SER A 47 1.37 -23.64 -13.58
C SER A 47 0.46 -23.74 -14.83
N ALA A 48 -0.71 -23.10 -14.79
CA ALA A 48 -1.63 -22.96 -15.90
C ALA A 48 -1.42 -21.60 -16.59
N PRO A 49 -1.45 -21.55 -17.93
CA PRO A 49 -1.36 -20.29 -18.66
C PRO A 49 -2.51 -19.36 -18.28
N ALA A 50 -2.20 -18.08 -18.01
CA ALA A 50 -3.16 -17.05 -17.59
C ALA A 50 -4.28 -16.78 -18.62
N ILE A 51 -4.07 -17.18 -19.88
CA ILE A 51 -5.02 -17.02 -20.97
C ILE A 51 -5.69 -18.37 -21.22
N LYS A 52 -6.91 -18.55 -20.70
CA LYS A 52 -7.79 -19.63 -21.16
C LYS A 52 -8.12 -19.35 -22.62
N LYS A 53 -7.52 -20.07 -23.57
CA LYS A 53 -8.01 -20.11 -24.95
C LYS A 53 -9.47 -20.57 -24.87
N LYS A 54 -10.41 -19.67 -25.20
CA LYS A 54 -11.80 -20.05 -25.46
C LYS A 54 -11.76 -21.10 -26.56
N THR A 55 -11.94 -22.36 -26.18
CA THR A 55 -12.09 -23.45 -27.12
C THR A 55 -13.37 -23.19 -27.91
N GLU A 56 -13.18 -23.06 -29.21
CA GLU A 56 -14.20 -23.06 -30.25
C GLU A 56 -15.05 -24.34 -30.14
N LYS A 57 -16.08 -24.34 -29.30
CA LYS A 57 -17.11 -25.40 -29.29
C LYS A 57 -18.56 -24.89 -29.18
N GLU A 58 -18.77 -23.59 -29.28
CA GLU A 58 -20.11 -22.97 -29.30
C GLU A 58 -20.33 -22.16 -30.58
N LYS A 59 -20.21 -22.77 -31.76
CA LYS A 59 -20.75 -22.22 -33.04
C LYS A 59 -21.32 -23.28 -34.00
N LYS A 60 -21.51 -24.53 -33.55
CA LYS A 60 -22.10 -25.61 -34.38
C LYS A 60 -23.48 -26.07 -33.89
N ALA A 61 -24.20 -25.26 -33.11
CA ALA A 61 -25.56 -25.58 -32.65
C ALA A 61 -26.67 -24.67 -33.25
N ASP A 62 -26.34 -23.60 -33.98
CA ASP A 62 -27.32 -22.60 -34.49
C ASP A 62 -27.48 -22.63 -36.03
N LYS A 63 -27.38 -23.79 -36.68
CA LYS A 63 -27.59 -23.87 -38.15
C LYS A 63 -28.34 -25.11 -38.62
N MET A 64 -29.33 -25.53 -37.84
CA MET A 64 -30.35 -26.52 -38.20
C MET A 64 -31.72 -26.06 -37.68
N GLU A 65 -32.16 -24.88 -38.09
CA GLU A 65 -33.57 -24.47 -38.05
C GLU A 65 -33.74 -23.26 -38.99
N GLU A 66 -33.84 -23.55 -40.30
CA GLU A 66 -34.76 -22.92 -41.26
C GLU A 66 -34.80 -23.77 -42.55
#